data_AF-A0A3C0F0U0-F1
#
_entry.id   AF-A0A3C0F0U0-F1
#
_cell.length_a   1.000
_cell.length_b   1.000
_cell.length_c   1.000
_cell.angle_alpha   90.00
_cell.angle_beta   90.00
_cell.angle_gamma   90.00
#
_symmetry.space_group_name_H-M   'P 1'
#
loop_
_entity.id
_entity.type
_entity.pdbx_description
1 polymer ?
#
loop_
_entity_poly.entity_id
_entity_poly.type
_entity_poly.pdbx_seq_one_letter_code
_entity_poly.pdbx_strand_id
1 'polypeptide(L)'
;MKKTVFSLVFISLLCIGCKKEQNPFQIGKQHVGLLTDSTQVKDLKAVFANDSVVSRLLDNEFTFNRTDIDVFDKSGNKLLTLTPKTVQDSTSTIETIKVLDSRFKTEKGISTNSTFGDIETHYKISSIQNTLKNIVVFVNDINAFFTISKSELPAELQFDTNAKIEAVQIPEKAKIKYFMIGW
;
A
#
# COMPACT_ATOMS: atom_id res chain seq x y z
N MET A 1 6.25 26.02 67.69
CA MET A 1 4.84 25.66 67.44
C MET A 1 4.59 25.64 65.93
N LYS A 2 4.11 24.51 65.38
CA LYS A 2 3.24 24.39 64.17
C LYS A 2 3.87 24.86 62.82
N LYS A 3 3.92 24.13 61.71
CA LYS A 3 3.21 22.94 61.21
C LYS A 3 4.00 22.36 60.01
N THR A 4 3.90 21.04 59.89
CA THR A 4 4.21 20.19 58.75
C THR A 4 3.36 20.48 57.50
N VAL A 5 3.75 19.85 56.38
CA VAL A 5 2.99 19.52 55.16
C VAL A 5 3.10 20.51 54.00
N PHE A 6 3.93 20.20 52.99
CA PHE A 6 3.43 19.73 51.68
C PHE A 6 4.57 19.14 50.83
N SER A 7 4.82 17.85 51.03
CA SER A 7 5.46 16.99 50.05
C SER A 7 4.43 16.70 48.95
N LEU A 8 4.48 17.40 47.82
CA LEU A 8 4.07 16.91 46.50
C LEU A 8 4.23 18.03 45.46
N VAL A 9 5.34 18.07 44.73
CA VAL A 9 5.32 18.57 43.35
C VAL A 9 6.07 17.54 42.50
N PHE A 10 5.26 16.55 42.14
CA PHE A 10 5.25 15.80 40.89
C PHE A 10 6.43 16.08 39.94
N ILE A 11 7.26 15.06 39.80
CA ILE A 11 8.02 14.71 38.60
C ILE A 11 7.13 14.98 37.37
N SER A 12 7.35 16.10 36.68
CA SER A 12 6.93 16.25 35.29
C SER A 12 8.06 15.73 34.40
N LEU A 13 8.26 14.41 34.43
CA LEU A 13 8.85 13.68 33.32
C LEU A 13 7.80 13.72 32.19
N LEU A 14 7.67 14.86 31.52
CA LEU A 14 6.95 14.91 30.26
C LEU A 14 7.87 14.28 29.23
N CYS A 15 7.53 13.04 28.90
CA CYS A 15 8.03 12.25 27.80
C CYS A 15 8.28 13.13 26.57
N ILE A 16 9.54 13.53 26.34
CA ILE A 16 9.99 13.90 25.01
C ILE A 16 10.03 12.58 24.24
N GLY A 17 8.86 12.10 23.84
CA GLY A 17 8.74 11.03 22.87
C GLY A 17 9.46 11.52 21.63
N CYS A 18 10.65 10.98 21.38
CA CYS A 18 11.37 11.17 20.14
C CYS A 18 10.45 10.69 19.03
N LYS A 19 9.74 11.60 18.36
CA LYS A 19 8.97 11.29 17.16
C LYS A 19 10.02 10.86 16.14
N LYS A 20 10.27 9.55 16.01
CA LYS A 20 11.01 9.03 14.88
C LYS A 20 10.29 9.54 13.65
N GLU A 21 11.00 10.27 12.80
CA GLU A 21 10.46 10.69 11.51
C GLU A 21 9.96 9.45 10.78
N GLN A 22 8.69 9.45 10.40
CA GLN A 22 8.06 8.36 9.69
C GLN A 22 8.72 8.25 8.32
N ASN A 23 9.25 7.07 8.00
CA ASN A 23 9.90 6.83 6.73
C ASN A 23 8.87 7.00 5.59
N PRO A 24 9.06 7.96 4.67
CA PRO A 24 8.09 8.24 3.61
C PRO A 24 7.93 7.09 2.60
N PHE A 25 8.82 6.10 2.62
CA PHE A 25 8.76 4.93 1.74
C PHE A 25 8.48 3.62 2.51
N GLN A 26 8.11 3.68 3.79
CA GLN A 26 7.73 2.48 4.53
C GLN A 26 6.25 2.15 4.31
N ILE A 27 5.95 0.87 4.11
CA ILE A 27 4.60 0.32 4.06
C ILE A 27 4.36 -0.50 5.32
N GLY A 28 3.34 -0.12 6.07
CA GLY A 28 2.76 -0.91 7.16
C GLY A 28 1.30 -1.26 6.86
N LYS A 29 0.66 -1.97 7.78
CA LYS A 29 -0.74 -2.42 7.60
C LYS A 29 -1.73 -1.27 7.39
N GLN A 30 -1.52 -0.15 8.09
CA GLN A 30 -2.42 1.02 8.10
C GLN A 30 -1.73 2.30 7.60
N HIS A 31 -0.55 2.19 6.99
CA HIS A 31 0.13 3.35 6.42
C HIS A 31 0.97 3.01 5.20
N VAL A 32 1.08 3.96 4.28
CA VAL A 32 2.00 3.93 3.14
C VAL A 32 2.72 5.28 3.10
N GLY A 33 3.98 5.30 3.52
CA GLY A 33 4.68 6.55 3.80
C GLY A 33 3.93 7.34 4.86
N LEU A 34 3.54 8.57 4.54
CA LEU A 34 2.74 9.44 5.41
C LEU A 34 1.22 9.26 5.26
N LEU A 35 0.76 8.48 4.28
CA LEU A 35 -0.66 8.19 4.07
C LEU A 35 -1.16 7.19 5.11
N THR A 36 -2.36 7.40 5.65
CA THR A 36 -3.07 6.49 6.58
C THR A 36 -4.46 6.13 6.06
N ASP A 37 -5.07 5.08 6.63
CA ASP A 37 -6.45 4.66 6.33
C ASP A 37 -7.53 5.72 6.64
N SER A 38 -7.19 6.72 7.46
CA SER A 38 -8.01 7.89 7.77
C SER A 38 -7.73 9.13 6.92
N THR A 39 -6.71 9.11 6.06
CA THR A 39 -6.37 10.27 5.23
C THR A 39 -7.48 10.54 4.22
N GLN A 40 -7.99 11.77 4.20
CA GLN A 40 -9.03 12.19 3.26
C GLN A 40 -8.42 12.73 1.97
N VAL A 41 -9.16 12.65 0.86
CA VAL A 41 -8.73 13.13 -0.46
C VAL A 41 -8.28 14.59 -0.43
N LYS A 42 -8.97 15.47 0.31
CA LYS A 42 -8.61 16.90 0.44
C LYS A 42 -7.23 17.12 1.07
N ASP A 43 -6.75 16.19 1.89
CA ASP A 43 -5.51 16.32 2.66
C ASP A 43 -4.28 15.80 1.88
N LEU A 44 -4.49 15.13 0.73
CA LEU A 44 -3.41 14.51 -0.04
C LEU A 44 -2.32 15.50 -0.46
N LYS A 45 -2.67 16.75 -0.80
CA LYS A 45 -1.67 17.78 -1.14
C LYS A 45 -0.76 18.14 0.04
N ALA A 46 -1.26 18.04 1.27
CA ALA A 46 -0.46 18.28 2.47
C ALA A 46 0.41 17.06 2.79
N VAL A 47 -0.14 15.84 2.66
CA VAL A 47 0.60 14.58 2.86
C VAL A 47 1.76 14.46 1.86
N PHE A 48 1.53 14.85 0.61
CA PHE A 48 2.48 14.80 -0.49
C PHE A 48 3.02 16.19 -0.85
N ALA A 49 3.35 17.01 0.14
CA ALA A 49 3.76 18.42 -0.06
C ALA A 49 5.01 18.61 -0.96
N ASN A 50 5.83 17.57 -1.11
CA ASN A 50 7.01 17.57 -1.97
C ASN A 50 6.80 16.92 -3.34
N ASP A 51 5.62 16.37 -3.57
CA ASP A 51 5.29 15.56 -4.75
C ASP A 51 4.13 16.22 -5.51
N SER A 52 3.89 15.74 -6.72
CA SER A 52 2.78 16.19 -7.56
C SER A 52 1.60 15.24 -7.41
N VAL A 53 0.46 15.77 -6.96
CA VAL A 53 -0.80 15.03 -6.80
C VAL A 53 -1.76 15.42 -7.93
N VAL A 54 -2.08 14.48 -8.81
CA VAL A 54 -2.88 14.71 -10.02
C VAL A 54 -4.13 13.83 -9.99
N SER A 55 -5.29 14.47 -9.86
CA SER A 55 -6.58 13.77 -10.01
C SER A 55 -6.88 13.56 -11.48
N ARG A 56 -7.20 12.33 -11.87
CA ARG A 56 -7.70 12.02 -13.22
C ARG A 56 -9.16 12.44 -13.31
N LEU A 57 -9.38 13.71 -13.64
CA LEU A 57 -10.70 14.19 -14.03
C LEU A 57 -10.96 13.72 -15.46
N LEU A 58 -12.06 13.01 -15.67
CA LEU A 58 -12.45 12.60 -17.01
C LEU A 58 -13.08 13.79 -17.74
N ASP A 59 -12.58 14.02 -18.95
CA ASP A 59 -13.16 14.95 -19.93
C ASP A 59 -14.01 14.19 -20.98
N ASN A 60 -14.27 12.89 -20.78
CA ASN A 60 -15.11 12.10 -21.67
C ASN A 60 -15.86 10.95 -20.98
N GLU A 61 -17.07 10.67 -21.46
CA GLU A 61 -18.02 9.69 -20.88
C GLU A 61 -17.70 8.21 -21.19
N PHE A 62 -16.56 7.92 -21.83
CA PHE A 62 -16.26 6.58 -22.36
C PHE A 62 -15.14 5.85 -21.60
N THR A 63 -14.48 6.49 -20.66
CA THR A 63 -13.48 5.84 -19.81
C THR A 63 -14.13 5.43 -18.49
N PHE A 64 -14.12 4.13 -18.19
CA PHE A 64 -14.68 3.56 -16.98
C PHE A 64 -14.32 4.40 -15.75
N ASN A 65 -15.33 5.04 -15.15
CA ASN A 65 -15.45 5.78 -13.88
C ASN A 65 -14.35 5.57 -12.82
N ARG A 66 -13.08 5.85 -13.13
CA ARG A 66 -11.98 5.77 -12.15
C ARG A 66 -11.33 7.14 -12.02
N THR A 67 -11.83 7.92 -11.07
CA THR A 67 -11.19 9.15 -10.59
C THR A 67 -10.02 8.82 -9.67
N ASP A 68 -9.12 7.95 -10.12
CA ASP A 68 -7.94 7.66 -9.32
C ASP A 68 -7.03 8.90 -9.32
N ILE A 69 -6.27 9.02 -8.25
CA ILE A 69 -5.36 10.12 -8.00
C ILE A 69 -3.95 9.57 -8.11
N ASP A 70 -3.17 10.13 -9.03
CA ASP A 70 -1.79 9.75 -9.26
C ASP A 70 -0.85 10.65 -8.48
N VAL A 71 0.17 10.05 -7.85
CA VAL A 71 1.23 10.76 -7.13
C VAL A 71 2.54 10.58 -7.89
N PHE A 72 3.24 11.68 -8.16
CA PHE A 72 4.51 11.70 -8.89
C PHE A 72 5.58 12.41 -8.07
N ASP A 73 6.83 11.94 -8.15
CA ASP A 73 7.94 12.72 -7.60
C ASP A 73 8.25 13.97 -8.45
N LYS A 74 9.16 14.81 -7.96
CA LYS A 74 9.62 16.03 -8.65
C LYS A 74 10.25 15.77 -10.02
N SER A 75 10.69 14.55 -10.29
CA SER A 75 11.27 14.13 -11.56
C SER A 75 10.21 13.58 -12.53
N GLY A 76 8.95 13.51 -12.11
CA GLY A 76 7.84 12.99 -12.92
C GLY A 76 7.69 11.47 -12.86
N ASN A 77 8.41 10.77 -11.98
CA ASN A 77 8.23 9.33 -11.82
C ASN A 77 6.96 9.06 -11.02
N LYS A 78 6.14 8.14 -11.51
CA LYS A 78 4.89 7.78 -10.86
C LYS A 78 5.15 6.88 -9.64
N LEU A 79 4.74 7.37 -8.47
CA LEU A 79 4.96 6.70 -7.19
C LEU A 79 3.81 5.76 -6.85
N LEU A 80 2.60 6.31 -6.84
CA LEU A 80 1.39 5.67 -6.36
C LEU A 80 0.20 6.02 -7.28
N THR A 81 -0.78 5.14 -7.33
CA THR A 81 -2.15 5.46 -7.76
C THR A 81 -3.10 5.16 -6.61
N LEU A 82 -3.87 6.16 -6.20
CA LEU A 82 -4.81 6.11 -5.08
C LEU A 82 -6.24 6.06 -5.61
N THR A 83 -7.02 5.09 -5.15
CA THR A 83 -8.45 5.00 -5.46
C THR A 83 -9.25 5.34 -4.19
N PRO A 84 -10.03 6.44 -4.17
CA PRO A 84 -10.91 6.78 -3.05
C PRO A 84 -12.09 5.80 -2.92
N LYS A 85 -12.64 5.64 -1.72
CA LYS A 85 -13.86 4.82 -1.45
C LYS A 85 -15.09 5.36 -2.19
N THR A 86 -15.28 6.67 -2.09
CA THR A 86 -16.31 7.43 -2.81
C THR A 86 -15.65 8.35 -3.84
N VAL A 87 -16.05 8.18 -5.09
CA VAL A 87 -15.63 9.01 -6.23
C VAL A 87 -16.12 10.45 -6.06
N GLN A 88 -15.30 11.43 -6.43
CA GLN A 88 -15.61 12.87 -6.37
C GLN A 88 -15.99 13.43 -4.98
N ASP A 89 -15.66 12.72 -3.91
CA ASP A 89 -15.85 13.19 -2.53
C ASP A 89 -14.50 13.51 -1.88
N SER A 90 -14.30 14.78 -1.54
CA SER A 90 -13.07 15.27 -0.91
C SER A 90 -12.85 14.77 0.52
N THR A 91 -13.90 14.32 1.20
CA THR A 91 -13.88 13.76 2.54
C THR A 91 -13.75 12.23 2.55
N SER A 92 -13.88 11.61 1.38
CA SER A 92 -13.61 10.19 1.16
C SER A 92 -12.18 9.84 1.57
N THR A 93 -12.02 8.66 2.20
CA THR A 93 -10.70 8.08 2.47
C THR A 93 -10.26 7.22 1.30
N ILE A 94 -8.97 6.87 1.30
CA ILE A 94 -8.41 5.98 0.28
C ILE A 94 -8.85 4.53 0.54
N GLU A 95 -9.30 3.84 -0.51
CA GLU A 95 -9.67 2.42 -0.49
C GLU A 95 -8.50 1.54 -0.90
N THR A 96 -7.85 1.88 -2.02
CA THR A 96 -6.71 1.11 -2.52
C THR A 96 -5.55 2.01 -2.95
N ILE A 97 -4.35 1.50 -2.72
CA ILE A 97 -3.09 2.16 -3.04
C ILE A 97 -2.30 1.21 -3.93
N LYS A 98 -2.19 1.52 -5.21
CA LYS A 98 -1.29 0.81 -6.12
C LYS A 98 0.12 1.36 -6.00
N VAL A 99 1.06 0.51 -5.61
CA VAL A 99 2.47 0.87 -5.46
C VAL A 99 3.20 0.61 -6.77
N LEU A 100 3.90 1.61 -7.28
CA LEU A 100 4.63 1.55 -8.56
C LEU A 100 6.13 1.76 -8.39
N ASP A 101 6.54 2.57 -7.41
CA ASP A 101 7.94 2.86 -7.14
C ASP A 101 8.57 1.87 -6.16
N SER A 102 9.75 1.34 -6.51
CA SER A 102 10.46 0.32 -5.74
C SER A 102 11.12 0.79 -4.44
N ARG A 103 11.19 2.12 -4.21
CA ARG A 103 11.62 2.68 -2.93
C ARG A 103 10.66 2.29 -1.81
N PHE A 104 9.37 2.13 -2.12
CA PHE A 104 8.37 1.69 -1.17
C PHE A 104 8.59 0.23 -0.77
N LYS A 105 8.76 0.02 0.53
CA LYS A 105 9.07 -1.30 1.11
C LYS A 105 8.18 -1.59 2.30
N THR A 106 7.70 -2.81 2.40
CA THR A 106 7.06 -3.28 3.63
C THR A 106 8.07 -3.34 4.78
N GLU A 107 7.57 -3.48 6.02
CA GLU A 107 8.43 -3.71 7.20
C GLU A 107 9.38 -4.92 7.04
N LYS A 108 8.99 -5.91 6.23
CA LYS A 108 9.81 -7.08 5.89
C LYS A 108 10.58 -6.95 4.57
N GLY A 109 10.62 -5.74 3.98
CA GLY A 109 11.44 -5.42 2.82
C GLY A 109 10.84 -5.73 1.45
N ILE A 110 9.57 -6.16 1.36
CA ILE A 110 8.92 -6.47 0.08
C ILE A 110 8.65 -5.18 -0.70
N SER A 111 8.99 -5.17 -1.98
CA SER A 111 8.81 -4.04 -2.90
C SER A 111 8.31 -4.51 -4.28
N THR A 112 8.15 -3.60 -5.23
CA THR A 112 7.80 -3.94 -6.62
C THR A 112 8.89 -4.75 -7.35
N ASN A 113 10.12 -4.78 -6.83
CA ASN A 113 11.22 -5.59 -7.36
C ASN A 113 11.28 -7.01 -6.80
N SER A 114 10.44 -7.33 -5.80
CA SER A 114 10.41 -8.65 -5.16
C SER A 114 9.78 -9.71 -6.08
N THR A 115 10.01 -10.97 -5.73
CA THR A 115 9.42 -12.14 -6.41
C THR A 115 8.34 -12.81 -5.56
N PHE A 116 7.67 -13.81 -6.13
CA PHE A 116 6.75 -14.66 -5.37
C PHE A 116 7.42 -15.35 -4.17
N GLY A 117 8.62 -15.89 -4.36
CA GLY A 117 9.38 -16.56 -3.29
C GLY A 117 9.74 -15.61 -2.13
N ASP A 118 10.02 -14.33 -2.44
CA ASP A 118 10.23 -13.32 -1.39
C ASP A 118 8.95 -13.14 -0.55
N ILE A 119 7.77 -13.07 -1.20
CA ILE A 119 6.49 -12.94 -0.49
C ILE A 119 6.26 -14.16 0.41
N GLU A 120 6.40 -15.37 -0.15
CA GLU A 120 6.15 -16.63 0.56
C GLU A 120 7.09 -16.81 1.76
N THR A 121 8.36 -16.40 1.62
CA THR A 121 9.37 -16.48 2.71
C THR A 121 9.03 -15.53 3.86
N HIS A 122 8.49 -14.35 3.57
CA HIS A 122 8.30 -13.30 4.58
C HIS A 122 6.87 -13.24 5.13
N TYR A 123 5.87 -13.74 4.39
CA TYR A 123 4.46 -13.60 4.74
C TYR A 123 3.66 -14.87 4.47
N LYS A 124 2.65 -15.11 5.32
CA LYS A 124 1.67 -16.15 5.08
C LYS A 124 0.73 -15.72 3.96
N ILE A 125 0.66 -16.51 2.90
CA ILE A 125 -0.31 -16.32 1.82
C ILE A 125 -1.71 -16.66 2.33
N SER A 126 -2.64 -15.71 2.23
CA SER A 126 -4.04 -15.91 2.63
C SER A 126 -4.83 -16.69 1.58
N SER A 127 -4.66 -16.32 0.32
CA SER A 127 -5.35 -16.93 -0.82
C SER A 127 -4.68 -16.53 -2.13
N ILE A 128 -4.95 -17.31 -3.17
CA ILE A 128 -4.51 -17.06 -4.55
C ILE A 128 -5.75 -17.08 -5.43
N GLN A 129 -6.00 -16.01 -6.18
CA GLN A 129 -7.08 -15.93 -7.14
C GLN A 129 -6.55 -16.02 -8.56
N ASN A 130 -7.20 -16.86 -9.36
CA ASN A 130 -6.90 -17.03 -10.77
C ASN A 130 -7.78 -16.06 -11.60
N THR A 131 -7.15 -15.23 -12.43
CA THR A 131 -7.85 -14.30 -13.34
C THR A 131 -7.48 -14.60 -14.79
N LEU A 132 -8.10 -13.89 -15.74
CA LEU A 132 -7.85 -14.11 -17.17
C LEU A 132 -6.36 -14.03 -17.56
N LYS A 133 -5.62 -13.04 -17.03
CA LYS A 133 -4.22 -12.78 -17.43
C LYS A 133 -3.21 -12.85 -16.29
N ASN A 134 -3.69 -12.91 -15.05
CA ASN A 134 -2.84 -12.82 -13.86
C ASN A 134 -3.31 -13.81 -12.80
N ILE A 135 -2.45 -14.05 -11.84
CA ILE A 135 -2.88 -14.49 -10.50
C ILE A 135 -2.77 -13.32 -9.53
N VAL A 136 -3.61 -13.33 -8.51
CA VAL A 136 -3.59 -12.35 -7.42
C VAL A 136 -3.34 -13.08 -6.11
N VAL A 137 -2.22 -12.79 -5.46
CA VAL A 137 -1.80 -13.38 -4.20
C VAL A 137 -2.15 -12.42 -3.07
N PHE A 138 -3.00 -12.84 -2.13
CA PHE A 138 -3.45 -12.01 -1.01
C PHE A 138 -2.64 -12.29 0.26
N VAL A 139 -2.29 -11.23 0.99
CA VAL A 139 -1.58 -11.28 2.28
C VAL A 139 -2.30 -10.37 3.27
N ASN A 140 -3.07 -10.97 4.18
CA ASN A 140 -3.96 -10.23 5.10
C ASN A 140 -3.19 -9.52 6.22
N ASP A 141 -1.98 -9.98 6.54
CA ASP A 141 -1.16 -9.39 7.61
C ASP A 141 -0.84 -7.92 7.34
N ILE A 142 -0.71 -7.55 6.07
CA ILE A 142 -0.38 -6.19 5.60
C ILE A 142 -1.45 -5.61 4.67
N ASN A 143 -2.63 -6.25 4.60
CA ASN A 143 -3.71 -5.91 3.67
C ASN A 143 -3.23 -5.71 2.23
N ALA A 144 -2.30 -6.54 1.77
CA ALA A 144 -1.70 -6.41 0.44
C ALA A 144 -2.23 -7.49 -0.51
N PHE A 145 -2.28 -7.15 -1.79
CA PHE A 145 -2.50 -8.11 -2.86
C PHE A 145 -1.54 -7.88 -4.03
N PHE A 146 -0.85 -8.94 -4.42
CA PHE A 146 0.22 -8.94 -5.41
C PHE A 146 -0.28 -9.54 -6.71
N THR A 147 -0.14 -8.79 -7.81
CA THR A 147 -0.52 -9.27 -9.14
C THR A 147 0.70 -9.83 -9.85
N ILE A 148 0.63 -11.09 -10.28
CA ILE A 148 1.68 -11.77 -11.04
C ILE A 148 1.09 -12.18 -12.40
N SER A 149 1.81 -11.88 -13.49
CA SER A 149 1.37 -12.26 -14.83
C SER A 149 1.35 -13.77 -14.98
N LYS A 150 0.33 -14.33 -15.64
CA LYS A 150 0.31 -15.77 -15.95
C LYS A 150 1.47 -16.21 -16.82
N SER A 151 2.10 -15.30 -17.57
CA SER A 151 3.33 -15.59 -18.32
C SER A 151 4.50 -16.05 -17.44
N GLU A 152 4.45 -15.77 -16.13
CA GLU A 152 5.45 -16.22 -15.15
C GLU A 152 5.19 -17.65 -14.64
N LEU A 153 4.05 -18.26 -14.99
CA LEU A 153 3.65 -19.60 -14.56
C LEU A 153 4.00 -20.68 -15.60
N PRO A 154 4.04 -21.96 -15.21
CA PRO A 154 4.10 -23.08 -16.14
C PRO A 154 2.99 -23.00 -17.21
N ALA A 155 3.31 -23.40 -18.44
CA ALA A 155 2.42 -23.29 -19.61
C ALA A 155 1.01 -23.83 -19.37
N GLU A 156 0.90 -24.92 -18.62
CA GLU A 156 -0.36 -25.59 -18.27
C GLU A 156 -1.32 -24.70 -17.47
N LEU A 157 -0.79 -23.76 -16.68
CA LEU A 157 -1.59 -22.85 -15.84
C LEU A 157 -1.90 -21.50 -16.51
N GLN A 158 -1.33 -21.23 -17.69
CA GLN A 158 -1.45 -19.93 -18.34
C GLN A 158 -2.83 -19.69 -18.98
N PHE A 159 -3.53 -20.74 -19.37
CA PHE A 159 -4.76 -20.63 -20.18
C PHE A 159 -6.02 -21.02 -19.42
N ASP A 160 -5.92 -21.86 -18.39
CA ASP A 160 -7.07 -22.23 -17.57
C ASP A 160 -7.34 -21.16 -16.50
N THR A 161 -8.54 -20.57 -16.53
CA THR A 161 -8.99 -19.55 -15.57
C THR A 161 -9.83 -20.12 -14.44
N ASN A 162 -10.30 -21.36 -14.58
CA ASN A 162 -11.08 -22.07 -13.57
C ASN A 162 -10.20 -22.95 -12.69
N ALA A 163 -9.00 -23.31 -13.16
CA ALA A 163 -8.02 -24.03 -12.38
C ALA A 163 -7.73 -23.32 -11.06
N LYS A 164 -7.80 -24.08 -9.96
CA LYS A 164 -7.28 -23.64 -8.67
C LYS A 164 -5.75 -23.71 -8.73
N ILE A 165 -5.10 -22.59 -8.44
CA ILE A 165 -3.63 -22.48 -8.41
C ILE A 165 -3.19 -22.47 -6.96
N GLU A 166 -2.35 -23.42 -6.59
CA GLU A 166 -1.73 -23.52 -5.27
C GLU A 166 -0.34 -22.86 -5.28
N ALA A 167 0.10 -22.40 -4.10
CA ALA A 167 1.38 -21.70 -3.93
C ALA A 167 2.58 -22.48 -4.50
N VAL A 168 2.62 -23.78 -4.26
CA VAL A 168 3.68 -24.69 -4.72
C VAL A 168 3.82 -24.79 -6.24
N GLN A 169 2.82 -24.34 -7.00
CA GLN A 169 2.83 -24.35 -8.46
C GLN A 169 3.36 -23.03 -9.05
N ILE A 170 3.56 -22.00 -8.22
CA ILE A 170 4.07 -20.70 -8.64
C ILE A 170 5.59 -20.70 -8.50
N PRO A 171 6.35 -20.42 -9.58
CA PRO A 171 7.81 -20.36 -9.47
C PRO A 171 8.26 -19.29 -8.49
N GLU A 172 9.23 -19.60 -7.61
CA GLU A 172 9.77 -18.65 -6.63
C GLU A 172 10.29 -17.35 -7.28
N LYS A 173 10.84 -17.46 -8.50
CA LYS A 173 11.39 -16.32 -9.25
C LYS A 173 10.34 -15.52 -10.04
N ALA A 174 9.06 -15.92 -9.97
CA ALA A 174 7.99 -15.22 -10.67
C ALA A 174 7.93 -13.75 -10.23
N LYS A 175 8.00 -12.84 -11.19
CA LYS A 175 8.07 -11.40 -10.91
C LYS A 175 6.70 -10.84 -10.57
N ILE A 176 6.67 -9.95 -9.58
CA ILE A 176 5.49 -9.15 -9.27
C ILE A 176 5.32 -8.10 -10.37
N LYS A 177 4.13 -8.03 -10.96
CA LYS A 177 3.80 -7.00 -11.96
C LYS A 177 3.54 -5.64 -11.29
N TYR A 178 2.78 -5.69 -10.19
CA TYR A 178 2.56 -4.61 -9.23
C TYR A 178 1.85 -5.22 -8.01
N PHE A 179 1.77 -4.45 -6.93
CA PHE A 179 0.93 -4.81 -5.80
C PHE A 179 0.17 -3.61 -5.29
N MET A 180 -0.85 -3.88 -4.51
CA MET A 180 -1.67 -2.85 -3.91
C MET A 180 -1.87 -3.13 -2.43
N ILE A 181 -2.10 -2.06 -1.67
CA ILE A 181 -2.62 -2.10 -0.30
C ILE A 181 -4.10 -1.75 -0.35
N GLY A 182 -4.94 -2.47 0.39
CA GLY A 182 -6.37 -2.19 0.53
C GLY A 182 -6.76 -1.85 1.97
N TRP A 183 -7.63 -0.86 2.16
CA TRP A 183 -8.08 -0.36 3.46
C TRP A 183 -9.61 -0.33 3.61
#